data_AF-A0A831LWP1-F1
#
_entry.id   AF-A0A831LWP1-F1
#
_cell.length_a   1.000
_cell.length_b   1.000
_cell.length_c   1.000
_cell.angle_alpha   90.00
_cell.angle_beta   90.00
_cell.angle_gamma   90.00
#
_symmetry.space_group_name_H-M   'P 1'
#
loop_
_entity.id
_entity.type
_entity.pdbx_description
1 polymer ?
#
loop_
_entity_poly.entity_id
_entity_poly.type
_entity_poly.pdbx_seq_one_letter_code
_entity_poly.pdbx_strand_id
1 'polypeptide(L)'
;MSVGSAAQPAAGVNGAADGSRLFLFYQSPVGKKAVMAVTGLIGFGFVIGHMLGNLQIFLGPEVMNAYGMKLHETPPLLYGARAVLLLAVVLHIIAAMQLIKMNSDARPVKYAKTSPVAASYASRTMWWSGPILGFFLVYHLLHFTFGAAHPNFVYQDAARSIPAPYENVVAGFSNPVASMFYIAAMILLMLHINHGA
;
A
#
# COMPACT_ATOMS: atom_id res chain seq x y z
N MET A 1 -31.77 63.12 -13.80
CA MET A 1 -31.21 62.43 -12.61
C MET A 1 -32.00 61.15 -12.42
N SER A 2 -31.48 59.95 -12.21
CA SER A 2 -30.14 59.39 -12.22
C SER A 2 -30.37 57.86 -12.12
N VAL A 3 -29.86 57.11 -13.10
CA VAL A 3 -29.29 55.77 -12.98
C VAL A 3 -30.03 54.72 -12.13
N GLY A 4 -30.72 53.79 -12.81
CA GLY A 4 -31.01 52.46 -12.28
C GLY A 4 -29.74 51.60 -12.32
N SER A 5 -29.27 51.22 -11.13
CA SER A 5 -27.99 50.56 -10.86
C SER A 5 -27.89 49.15 -11.44
N ALA A 6 -26.70 48.82 -11.93
CA ALA A 6 -26.33 47.51 -12.47
C ALA A 6 -26.09 46.45 -11.37
N ALA A 7 -26.37 45.20 -11.76
CA ALA A 7 -25.86 43.90 -11.33
C ALA A 7 -25.06 43.76 -10.02
N GLN A 8 -25.39 42.69 -9.27
CA GLN A 8 -24.34 41.83 -8.73
C GLN A 8 -24.77 40.35 -8.71
N PRO A 9 -23.94 39.41 -9.21
CA PRO A 9 -24.23 37.98 -9.21
C PRO A 9 -23.85 37.36 -7.86
N ALA A 10 -24.73 36.53 -7.31
CA ALA A 10 -24.40 35.72 -6.14
C ALA A 10 -23.47 34.56 -6.55
N ALA A 11 -22.17 34.81 -6.49
CA ALA A 11 -21.17 33.76 -6.35
C ALA A 11 -21.26 33.19 -4.93
N GLY A 12 -21.54 31.89 -4.78
CA GLY A 12 -21.49 31.28 -3.44
C GLY A 12 -22.03 29.86 -3.21
N VAL A 13 -22.61 29.16 -4.19
CA VAL A 13 -23.30 27.87 -3.93
C VAL A 13 -22.48 26.61 -4.29
N ASN A 14 -21.30 26.76 -4.90
CA ASN A 14 -20.59 25.62 -5.49
C ASN A 14 -19.85 24.72 -4.47
N GLY A 15 -19.40 25.27 -3.33
CA GLY A 15 -18.58 24.51 -2.37
C GLY A 15 -19.33 23.42 -1.58
N ALA A 16 -20.59 23.68 -1.21
CA ALA A 16 -21.39 22.72 -0.45
C ALA A 16 -21.96 21.58 -1.34
N ALA A 17 -22.29 21.91 -2.60
CA ALA A 17 -22.78 20.93 -3.57
C ALA A 17 -21.69 19.93 -4.00
N ASP A 18 -20.43 20.38 -4.13
CA ASP A 18 -19.31 19.51 -4.52
C ASP A 18 -18.92 18.52 -3.40
N GLY A 19 -18.91 18.95 -2.14
CA GLY A 19 -18.69 18.04 -1.00
C GLY A 19 -19.74 16.93 -0.91
N SER A 20 -21.00 17.26 -1.18
CA SER A 20 -22.11 16.29 -1.24
C SER A 20 -21.96 15.30 -2.39
N ARG A 21 -21.57 15.76 -3.58
CA ARG A 21 -21.36 14.91 -4.77
C ARG A 21 -20.19 13.94 -4.60
N LEU A 22 -19.06 14.39 -4.05
CA LEU A 22 -17.91 13.54 -3.77
C LEU A 22 -18.23 12.45 -2.74
N PHE A 23 -18.97 12.82 -1.70
CA PHE A 23 -19.43 11.87 -0.69
C PHE A 23 -20.39 10.82 -1.27
N LEU A 24 -21.38 11.24 -2.08
CA LEU A 24 -22.30 10.33 -2.77
C LEU A 24 -21.56 9.42 -3.75
N PHE A 25 -20.57 9.93 -4.47
CA PHE A 25 -19.72 9.13 -5.35
C PHE A 25 -18.95 8.06 -4.57
N TYR A 26 -18.31 8.42 -3.45
CA TYR A 26 -17.61 7.45 -2.61
C TYR A 26 -18.55 6.39 -1.99
N GLN A 27 -19.81 6.76 -1.68
CA GLN A 27 -20.78 5.79 -1.19
C GLN A 27 -21.12 4.71 -2.23
N SER A 28 -21.01 5.01 -3.53
CA SER A 28 -21.24 4.04 -4.59
C SER A 28 -20.18 2.92 -4.61
N PRO A 29 -20.51 1.72 -5.14
CA PRO A 29 -19.52 0.68 -5.42
C PRO A 29 -18.43 1.12 -6.40
N VAL A 30 -18.76 2.03 -7.32
CA VAL A 30 -17.83 2.58 -8.32
C VAL A 30 -16.75 3.43 -7.64
N GLY A 31 -17.15 4.34 -6.75
CA GLY A 31 -16.21 5.19 -6.02
C GLY A 31 -15.23 4.38 -5.15
N LYS A 32 -15.72 3.32 -4.47
CA LYS A 32 -14.86 2.43 -3.68
C LYS A 32 -13.87 1.64 -4.54
N LYS A 33 -14.30 1.16 -5.72
CA LYS A 33 -13.40 0.51 -6.69
C LYS A 33 -12.35 1.48 -7.23
N ALA A 34 -12.71 2.75 -7.46
CA ALA A 34 -11.77 3.77 -7.87
C ALA A 34 -10.69 4.02 -6.80
N VAL A 35 -11.08 4.13 -5.52
CA VAL A 35 -10.12 4.24 -4.41
C VAL A 35 -9.21 3.00 -4.34
N MET A 36 -9.79 1.80 -4.46
CA MET A 36 -9.03 0.55 -4.48
C MET A 36 -8.00 0.51 -5.63
N ALA A 37 -8.38 0.94 -6.83
CA ALA A 37 -7.49 0.98 -7.99
C ALA A 37 -6.35 2.00 -7.83
N VAL A 38 -6.66 3.23 -7.38
CA VAL A 38 -5.65 4.28 -7.18
C VAL A 38 -4.65 3.88 -6.10
N THR A 39 -5.14 3.37 -4.96
CA THR A 39 -4.27 2.91 -3.87
C THR A 39 -3.43 1.69 -4.28
N GLY A 40 -4.00 0.77 -5.06
CA GLY A 40 -3.27 -0.36 -5.65
C GLY A 40 -2.17 0.10 -6.60
N LEU A 41 -2.42 1.10 -7.44
CA LEU A 41 -1.43 1.66 -8.36
C LEU A 41 -0.27 2.36 -7.62
N ILE A 42 -0.58 3.11 -6.55
CA ILE A 42 0.43 3.70 -5.66
C ILE A 42 1.31 2.60 -5.06
N GLY A 43 0.69 1.55 -4.51
CA GLY A 43 1.40 0.41 -3.94
C GLY A 43 2.27 -0.31 -4.97
N PHE A 44 1.76 -0.56 -6.18
CA PHE A 44 2.50 -1.19 -7.27
C PHE A 44 3.73 -0.38 -7.69
N GLY A 45 3.56 0.93 -7.91
CA GLY A 45 4.67 1.83 -8.24
C GLY A 45 5.74 1.85 -7.15
N PHE A 46 5.32 1.83 -5.88
CA PHE A 46 6.26 1.72 -4.76
C PHE A 46 6.98 0.38 -4.74
N VAL A 47 6.30 -0.76 -4.98
CA VAL A 47 6.95 -2.07 -5.02
C VAL A 47 8.05 -2.08 -6.09
N ILE A 48 7.83 -1.48 -7.27
CA ILE A 48 8.88 -1.34 -8.28
C ILE A 48 10.08 -0.56 -7.75
N GLY A 49 9.86 0.65 -7.21
CA GLY A 49 10.93 1.48 -6.66
C GLY A 49 11.65 0.82 -5.48
N HIS A 50 10.91 0.14 -4.61
CA HIS A 50 11.42 -0.62 -3.48
C HIS A 50 12.30 -1.78 -3.96
N MET A 51 11.86 -2.53 -4.97
CA MET A 51 12.69 -3.59 -5.56
C MET A 51 13.97 -3.03 -6.18
N LEU A 52 13.90 -1.91 -6.91
CA LEU A 52 15.10 -1.24 -7.45
C LEU A 52 16.09 -0.83 -6.35
N GLY A 53 15.59 -0.34 -5.21
CA GLY A 53 16.41 -0.06 -4.03
C GLY A 53 17.06 -1.32 -3.46
N ASN A 54 16.30 -2.41 -3.30
CA ASN A 54 16.80 -3.68 -2.76
C ASN A 54 17.79 -4.38 -3.68
N LEU A 55 17.62 -4.31 -5.01
CA LEU A 55 18.53 -4.92 -5.97
C LEU A 55 19.96 -4.35 -5.91
N GLN A 56 20.13 -3.17 -5.31
CA GLN A 56 21.47 -2.63 -5.03
C GLN A 56 22.29 -3.50 -4.07
N ILE A 57 21.66 -4.46 -3.35
CA ILE A 57 22.37 -5.48 -2.58
C ILE A 57 23.45 -6.21 -3.42
N PHE A 58 23.17 -6.43 -4.71
CA PHE A 58 24.11 -7.10 -5.63
C PHE A 58 25.27 -6.20 -6.10
N LEU A 59 25.19 -4.90 -5.82
CA LEU A 59 26.26 -3.93 -6.13
C LEU A 59 27.23 -3.72 -4.96
N GLY A 60 26.96 -4.35 -3.81
CA GLY A 60 27.81 -4.32 -2.62
C GLY A 60 27.33 -3.38 -1.51
N PRO A 61 27.93 -3.51 -0.30
CA PRO A 61 27.52 -2.77 0.90
C PRO A 61 27.65 -1.25 0.75
N GLU A 62 28.69 -0.77 0.06
CA GLU A 62 28.93 0.66 -0.15
C GLU A 62 27.74 1.33 -0.85
N VAL A 63 27.25 0.71 -1.92
CA VAL A 63 26.19 1.27 -2.76
C VAL A 63 24.86 1.29 -2.01
N MET A 64 24.49 0.17 -1.37
CA MET A 64 23.24 0.06 -0.63
C MET A 64 23.20 0.96 0.61
N ASN A 65 24.30 1.05 1.37
CA ASN A 65 24.37 1.90 2.55
C ASN A 65 24.38 3.39 2.17
N ALA A 66 25.07 3.78 1.09
CA ALA A 66 25.00 5.14 0.55
C ALA A 66 23.58 5.52 0.08
N TYR A 67 22.85 4.59 -0.54
CA TYR A 67 21.44 4.79 -0.87
C TYR A 67 20.58 5.00 0.38
N GLY A 68 20.78 4.19 1.42
CA GLY A 68 20.11 4.35 2.71
C GLY A 68 20.40 5.70 3.37
N MET A 69 21.65 6.17 3.30
CA MET A 69 22.07 7.49 3.79
C MET A 69 21.35 8.61 3.02
N LYS A 70 21.39 8.59 1.69
CA LYS A 70 20.74 9.60 0.84
C LYS A 70 19.23 9.74 1.11
N LEU A 71 18.56 8.63 1.38
CA LEU A 71 17.15 8.65 1.77
C LEU A 71 16.92 9.36 3.10
N HIS A 72 17.78 9.12 4.10
CA HIS A 72 17.68 9.80 5.40
C HIS A 72 18.05 11.30 5.30
N GLU A 73 18.96 11.66 4.42
CA GLU A 73 19.30 13.05 4.08
C GLU A 73 18.21 13.77 3.29
N THR A 74 17.22 13.03 2.77
CA THR A 74 16.05 13.57 2.07
C THR A 74 14.75 13.28 2.83
N PRO A 75 14.51 13.88 4.03
CA PRO A 75 13.35 13.56 4.86
C PRO A 75 11.98 13.64 4.15
N PRO A 76 11.70 14.63 3.28
CA PRO A 76 10.42 14.66 2.56
C PRO A 76 10.20 13.44 1.66
N LEU A 77 11.27 12.92 1.06
CA LEU A 77 11.18 11.72 0.23
C LEU A 77 10.91 10.49 1.10
N LEU A 78 11.68 10.30 2.18
CA LEU A 78 11.55 9.13 3.05
C LEU A 78 10.22 9.11 3.82
N TYR A 79 9.93 10.19 4.58
CA TYR A 79 8.73 10.25 5.41
C TYR A 79 7.47 10.55 4.60
N GLY A 80 7.58 11.32 3.52
CA GLY A 80 6.46 11.58 2.61
C GLY A 80 6.02 10.30 1.89
N ALA A 81 6.95 9.53 1.33
CA ALA A 81 6.62 8.22 0.74
C ALA A 81 5.99 7.28 1.78
N ARG A 82 6.55 7.23 3.00
CA ARG A 82 6.00 6.41 4.09
C ARG A 82 4.56 6.81 4.44
N ALA A 83 4.28 8.11 4.59
CA ALA A 83 2.95 8.60 4.92
C ALA A 83 1.94 8.29 3.81
N VAL A 84 2.32 8.52 2.54
CA VAL A 84 1.47 8.22 1.38
C VAL A 84 1.17 6.72 1.30
N LEU A 85 2.15 5.86 1.55
CA LEU A 85 1.98 4.41 1.48
C LEU A 85 1.12 3.86 2.61
N LEU A 86 1.35 4.33 3.84
CA LEU A 86 0.51 3.93 4.98
C LEU A 86 -0.94 4.34 4.74
N LEU A 87 -1.16 5.57 4.27
CA LEU A 87 -2.50 6.04 3.90
C LEU A 87 -3.10 5.20 2.78
N ALA A 88 -2.34 4.92 1.71
CA ALA A 88 -2.81 4.13 0.58
C ALA A 88 -3.19 2.70 1.01
N VAL A 89 -2.37 2.03 1.82
CA VAL A 89 -2.66 0.69 2.34
C VAL A 89 -3.91 0.68 3.22
N VAL A 90 -4.05 1.65 4.13
CA VAL A 90 -5.24 1.75 4.99
C VAL A 90 -6.49 1.96 4.14
N LEU A 91 -6.46 2.89 3.20
CA LEU A 91 -7.59 3.15 2.30
C LEU A 91 -7.91 1.94 1.41
N HIS A 92 -6.89 1.22 0.95
CA HIS A 92 -7.03 -0.01 0.17
C HIS A 92 -7.78 -1.09 0.95
N ILE A 93 -7.37 -1.34 2.20
CA ILE A 93 -8.00 -2.31 3.09
C ILE A 93 -9.43 -1.90 3.42
N ILE A 94 -9.68 -0.62 3.75
CA ILE A 94 -11.03 -0.12 4.05
C ILE A 94 -11.94 -0.30 2.84
N ALA A 95 -11.51 0.10 1.64
CA ALA A 95 -12.29 -0.08 0.42
C ALA A 95 -12.58 -1.56 0.15
N ALA A 96 -11.61 -2.44 0.37
CA ALA A 96 -11.78 -3.89 0.25
C ALA A 96 -12.86 -4.41 1.19
N MET A 97 -12.77 -4.09 2.48
CA MET A 97 -13.72 -4.52 3.51
C MET A 97 -15.13 -3.99 3.22
N GLN A 98 -15.25 -2.75 2.76
CA GLN A 98 -16.54 -2.17 2.38
C GLN A 98 -17.15 -2.87 1.15
N LEU A 99 -16.35 -3.18 0.13
CA LEU A 99 -16.81 -3.90 -1.06
C LEU A 99 -17.23 -5.34 -0.74
N ILE A 100 -16.47 -6.02 0.13
CA ILE A 100 -16.82 -7.34 0.68
C ILE A 100 -18.18 -7.27 1.36
N LYS A 101 -18.37 -6.30 2.26
CA LYS A 101 -19.63 -6.11 2.99
C LYS A 101 -20.79 -5.83 2.04
N MET A 102 -20.63 -4.91 1.08
CA MET A 102 -21.65 -4.59 0.09
C MET A 102 -22.04 -5.82 -0.76
N ASN A 103 -21.06 -6.62 -1.16
CA ASN A 103 -21.33 -7.84 -1.93
C ASN A 103 -22.03 -8.92 -1.08
N SER A 104 -21.76 -8.98 0.22
CA SER A 104 -22.46 -9.87 1.16
C SER A 104 -23.89 -9.40 1.42
N ASP A 105 -24.08 -8.11 1.68
CA ASP A 105 -25.39 -7.51 1.98
C ASP A 105 -26.32 -7.58 0.74
N ALA A 106 -25.78 -7.52 -0.47
CA ALA A 106 -26.51 -7.73 -1.72
C ALA A 106 -26.95 -9.19 -1.95
N ARG A 107 -26.54 -10.14 -1.10
CA ARG A 107 -26.81 -11.59 -1.24
C ARG A 107 -27.40 -12.21 0.05
N PRO A 108 -28.65 -11.87 0.43
CA PRO A 108 -29.28 -12.39 1.64
C PRO A 108 -29.61 -13.90 1.59
N VAL A 109 -29.76 -14.49 0.39
CA VAL A 109 -29.95 -15.95 0.21
C VAL A 109 -28.79 -16.50 -0.61
N LYS A 110 -28.07 -17.49 -0.08
CA LYS A 110 -26.97 -18.16 -0.79
C LYS A 110 -27.53 -19.00 -1.95
N TYR A 111 -26.87 -18.98 -3.11
CA TYR A 111 -27.29 -19.74 -4.28
C TYR A 111 -27.41 -21.25 -3.98
N ALA A 112 -28.55 -21.85 -4.34
CA ALA A 112 -28.80 -23.29 -4.20
C ALA A 112 -27.89 -24.17 -5.09
N LYS A 113 -27.33 -23.59 -6.16
CA LYS A 113 -26.29 -24.18 -7.00
C LYS A 113 -25.15 -23.18 -7.17
N THR A 114 -23.96 -23.52 -6.70
CA THR A 114 -22.75 -22.78 -7.04
C THR A 114 -22.28 -23.21 -8.43
N SER A 115 -22.96 -22.79 -9.50
CA SER A 115 -22.35 -22.94 -10.84
C SER A 115 -21.23 -21.91 -10.95
N PRO A 116 -19.97 -22.30 -11.17
CA PRO A 116 -18.84 -21.37 -11.23
C PRO A 116 -18.85 -20.64 -12.58
N VAL A 117 -19.83 -19.76 -12.80
CA VAL A 117 -19.97 -19.04 -14.07
C VAL A 117 -19.32 -17.64 -14.00
N ALA A 118 -19.03 -17.12 -12.80
CA ALA A 118 -18.44 -15.77 -12.64
C ALA A 118 -17.50 -15.56 -11.44
N ALA A 119 -17.57 -16.37 -10.38
CA ALA A 119 -16.59 -16.32 -9.29
C ALA A 119 -15.40 -17.20 -9.67
N SER A 120 -14.49 -16.64 -10.47
CA SER A 120 -13.25 -17.32 -10.85
C SER A 120 -12.48 -17.71 -9.58
N TYR A 121 -11.68 -18.78 -9.67
CA TYR A 121 -10.70 -19.16 -8.65
C TYR A 121 -9.90 -17.94 -8.13
N ALA A 122 -9.67 -16.95 -9.00
CA ALA A 122 -9.02 -15.67 -8.69
C ALA A 122 -9.72 -14.84 -7.60
N SER A 123 -11.05 -14.88 -7.49
CA SER A 123 -11.76 -14.15 -6.42
C SER A 123 -11.62 -14.85 -5.06
N ARG A 124 -11.40 -16.17 -5.05
CA ARG A 124 -11.20 -16.94 -3.81
C ARG A 124 -9.79 -16.75 -3.24
N THR A 125 -8.77 -16.63 -4.09
CA THR A 125 -7.39 -16.40 -3.65
C THR A 125 -7.17 -14.98 -3.12
N MET A 126 -7.88 -13.97 -3.66
CA MET A 126 -7.82 -12.58 -3.17
C MET A 126 -8.25 -12.40 -1.71
N TRP A 127 -9.21 -13.22 -1.24
CA TRP A 127 -9.64 -13.21 0.16
C TRP A 127 -8.53 -13.61 1.13
N TRP A 128 -7.64 -14.52 0.69
CA TRP A 128 -6.55 -15.03 1.52
C TRP A 128 -5.26 -14.21 1.35
N SER A 129 -4.93 -13.83 0.11
CA SER A 129 -3.68 -13.12 -0.16
C SER A 129 -3.63 -11.75 0.52
N GLY A 130 -4.74 -10.99 0.55
CA GLY A 130 -4.79 -9.66 1.16
C GLY A 130 -4.43 -9.66 2.66
N PRO A 131 -5.15 -10.40 3.52
CA PRO A 131 -4.83 -10.48 4.95
C PRO A 131 -3.42 -11.00 5.24
N ILE A 132 -2.98 -12.05 4.52
CA ILE A 132 -1.63 -12.60 4.70
C ILE A 132 -0.55 -11.56 4.33
N LEU A 133 -0.76 -10.79 3.26
CA LEU A 133 0.13 -9.68 2.91
C LEU A 133 0.09 -8.55 3.95
N GLY A 134 -1.05 -8.30 4.58
CA GLY A 134 -1.16 -7.38 5.72
C GLY A 134 -0.28 -7.81 6.89
N PHE A 135 -0.31 -9.10 7.27
CA PHE A 135 0.59 -9.64 8.28
C PHE A 135 2.07 -9.58 7.86
N PHE A 136 2.37 -9.92 6.60
CA PHE A 136 3.70 -9.78 6.05
C PHE A 136 4.20 -8.34 6.15
N LEU A 137 3.38 -7.34 5.84
CA LEU A 137 3.76 -5.93 5.93
C LEU A 137 4.12 -5.53 7.37
N VAL A 138 3.34 -5.96 8.35
CA VAL A 138 3.64 -5.70 9.77
C VAL A 138 4.98 -6.33 10.16
N TYR A 139 5.17 -7.61 9.84
CA TYR A 139 6.45 -8.28 10.10
C TYR A 139 7.61 -7.60 9.37
N HIS A 140 7.44 -7.22 8.11
CA HIS A 140 8.44 -6.53 7.30
C HIS A 140 8.88 -5.22 7.94
N LEU A 141 7.95 -4.41 8.47
CA LEU A 141 8.27 -3.18 9.19
C LEU A 141 9.00 -3.47 10.51
N LEU A 142 8.55 -4.47 11.28
CA LEU A 142 9.25 -4.88 12.50
C LEU A 142 10.68 -5.37 12.19
N HIS A 143 10.87 -6.02 11.06
CA HIS A 143 12.15 -6.60 10.64
C HIS A 143 13.13 -5.54 10.16
N PHE A 144 12.74 -4.67 9.24
CA PHE A 144 13.68 -3.76 8.56
C PHE A 144 13.50 -2.26 8.89
N THR A 145 12.39 -1.87 9.52
CA THR A 145 12.17 -0.47 9.93
C THR A 145 12.41 -0.25 11.42
N PHE A 146 11.89 -1.15 12.26
CA PHE A 146 11.95 -1.00 13.70
C PHE A 146 13.06 -1.82 14.36
N GLY A 147 13.55 -2.88 13.71
CA GLY A 147 14.58 -3.75 14.28
C GLY A 147 14.09 -4.62 15.45
N ALA A 148 12.80 -4.91 15.50
CA ALA A 148 12.16 -5.65 16.58
C ALA A 148 12.00 -7.15 16.27
N ALA A 149 12.33 -7.61 15.06
CA ALA A 149 12.12 -9.01 14.65
C ALA A 149 13.31 -9.94 14.98
N HIS A 150 14.51 -9.40 15.23
CA HIS A 150 15.69 -10.18 15.62
C HIS A 150 16.71 -9.33 16.38
N PRO A 151 17.57 -9.93 17.21
CA PRO A 151 18.52 -9.19 18.05
C PRO A 151 19.68 -8.56 17.27
N ASN A 152 20.00 -9.06 16.08
CA ASN A 152 21.16 -8.62 15.29
C ASN A 152 20.89 -7.36 14.44
N PHE A 153 19.87 -6.56 14.77
CA PHE A 153 19.55 -5.36 14.01
C PHE A 153 20.49 -4.22 14.36
N VAL A 154 21.03 -3.55 13.34
CA VAL A 154 22.03 -2.50 13.48
C VAL A 154 21.49 -1.22 12.84
N TYR A 155 21.30 -0.16 13.64
CA TYR A 155 20.81 1.13 13.10
C TYR A 155 21.87 1.89 12.30
N GLN A 156 23.15 1.74 12.65
CA GLN A 156 24.26 2.44 12.03
C GLN A 156 25.47 1.51 11.88
N ASP A 157 26.13 1.60 10.73
CA ASP A 157 27.35 0.86 10.45
C ASP A 157 28.46 1.32 11.42
N ALA A 158 29.08 0.36 12.10
CA ALA A 158 30.07 0.64 13.13
C ALA A 158 31.36 1.28 12.59
N ALA A 159 31.68 1.07 11.31
CA ALA A 159 32.88 1.60 10.69
C ALA A 159 32.70 3.01 10.11
N ARG A 160 31.47 3.36 9.69
CA ARG A 160 31.18 4.58 8.91
C ARG A 160 30.15 5.51 9.55
N SER A 161 29.48 5.10 10.64
CA SER A 161 28.43 5.86 11.33
C SER A 161 27.27 6.31 10.42
N ILE A 162 27.01 5.55 9.35
CA ILE A 162 25.91 5.75 8.39
C ILE A 162 24.83 4.69 8.61
N PRO A 163 23.59 4.85 8.11
CA PRO A 163 22.61 3.76 8.12
C PRO A 163 23.17 2.46 7.53
N ALA A 164 22.83 1.32 8.14
CA ALA A 164 23.33 -0.02 7.79
C ALA A 164 22.26 -0.96 7.18
N PRO A 165 21.56 -0.56 6.09
CA PRO A 165 20.55 -1.42 5.49
C PRO A 165 21.14 -2.72 4.92
N TYR A 166 22.36 -2.72 4.38
CA TYR A 166 23.00 -3.91 3.83
C TYR A 166 23.15 -5.01 4.89
N GLU A 167 23.72 -4.64 6.04
CA GLU A 167 24.01 -5.54 7.14
C GLU A 167 22.72 -6.15 7.70
N ASN A 168 21.67 -5.33 7.85
CA ASN A 168 20.36 -5.82 8.30
C ASN A 168 19.72 -6.78 7.31
N VAL A 169 19.81 -6.51 6.00
CA VAL A 169 19.28 -7.40 4.96
C VAL A 169 20.02 -8.73 4.97
N VAL A 170 21.35 -8.72 5.03
CA VAL A 170 22.16 -9.95 5.10
C VAL A 170 21.87 -10.72 6.39
N ALA A 171 21.83 -10.05 7.55
CA ALA A 171 21.56 -10.68 8.83
C ALA A 171 20.15 -11.29 8.88
N GLY A 172 19.14 -10.54 8.43
CA GLY A 172 17.76 -10.96 8.40
C GLY A 172 17.52 -12.18 7.50
N PHE A 173 18.10 -12.20 6.30
CA PHE A 173 17.95 -13.32 5.35
C PHE A 173 18.92 -14.48 5.55
N SER A 174 19.94 -14.31 6.40
CA SER A 174 20.73 -15.45 6.90
C SER A 174 19.91 -16.40 7.77
N ASN A 175 18.75 -15.96 8.27
CA ASN A 175 17.79 -16.83 8.94
C ASN A 175 16.91 -17.56 7.89
N PRO A 176 16.98 -18.90 7.77
CA PRO A 176 16.26 -19.64 6.74
C PRO A 176 14.73 -19.55 6.92
N VAL A 177 14.23 -19.44 8.15
CA VAL A 177 12.78 -19.32 8.42
C VAL A 177 12.27 -17.97 7.93
N ALA A 178 13.00 -16.88 8.22
CA ALA A 178 12.67 -15.55 7.71
C ALA A 178 12.69 -15.54 6.18
N SER A 179 13.73 -16.11 5.56
CA SER A 179 13.84 -16.21 4.10
C SER A 179 12.67 -16.97 3.46
N MET A 180 12.30 -18.13 4.00
CA MET A 180 11.14 -18.90 3.51
C MET A 180 9.82 -18.12 3.65
N PHE A 181 9.64 -17.41 4.76
CA PHE A 181 8.47 -16.55 4.95
C PHE A 181 8.38 -15.44 3.89
N TYR A 182 9.50 -14.77 3.60
CA TYR A 182 9.53 -13.73 2.55
C TYR A 182 9.29 -14.31 1.16
N ILE A 183 9.84 -15.49 0.83
CA ILE A 183 9.59 -16.16 -0.45
C ILE A 183 8.09 -16.45 -0.63
N ALA A 184 7.44 -17.02 0.39
CA ALA A 184 6.01 -17.27 0.37
C ALA A 184 5.19 -15.97 0.21
N ALA A 185 5.58 -14.92 0.94
CA ALA A 185 4.96 -13.61 0.82
C ALA A 185 5.12 -12.98 -0.57
N MET A 186 6.27 -13.13 -1.22
CA MET A 186 6.48 -12.64 -2.58
C MET A 186 5.60 -13.36 -3.60
N ILE A 187 5.43 -14.69 -3.47
CA ILE A 187 4.50 -15.45 -4.33
C ILE A 187 3.07 -14.93 -4.15
N LEU A 188 2.64 -14.72 -2.91
CA LEU A 188 1.32 -14.17 -2.61
C LEU A 188 1.16 -12.74 -3.13
N LEU A 189 2.21 -11.91 -3.06
CA LEU A 189 2.22 -10.56 -3.61
C LEU A 189 2.06 -10.57 -5.13
N MET A 190 2.79 -11.46 -5.83
CA MET A 190 2.65 -11.63 -7.28
C MET A 190 1.23 -12.04 -7.66
N LEU A 191 0.65 -13.01 -6.94
CA LEU A 191 -0.74 -13.43 -7.15
C LEU A 191 -1.72 -12.28 -6.88
N HIS A 192 -1.52 -11.52 -5.81
CA HIS A 192 -2.37 -10.37 -5.45
C HIS A 192 -2.33 -9.27 -6.51
N ILE A 193 -1.14 -8.91 -7.00
CA ILE A 193 -0.97 -7.93 -8.08
C ILE A 193 -1.60 -8.44 -9.38
N ASN A 194 -1.34 -9.68 -9.77
CA ASN A 194 -1.92 -10.29 -10.98
C ASN A 194 -3.46 -10.35 -10.95
N HIS A 195 -4.06 -10.34 -9.77
CA HIS A 195 -5.52 -10.27 -9.61
C HIS A 195 -6.05 -8.84 -9.55
N GLY A 196 -5.22 -7.87 -9.17
CA GLY A 196 -5.56 -6.45 -9.10
C GLY A 196 -5.33 -5.69 -10.42
N ALA A 197 -4.54 -6.26 -11.34
CA ALA A 197 -4.31 -5.78 -12.70
C ALA A 197 -5.40 -6.26 -13.67
#